data_AF-A0A956F329-F1
#
_entry.id   AF-A0A956F329-F1
#
_cell.length_a   1.000
_cell.length_b   1.000
_cell.length_c   1.000
_cell.angle_alpha   90.00
_cell.angle_beta   90.00
_cell.angle_gamma   90.00
#
_symmetry.space_group_name_H-M   'P 1'
#
loop_
_entity.id
_entity.type
_entity.pdbx_description
1 polymer ?
#
loop_
_entity_poly.entity_id
_entity_poly.type
_entity_poly.pdbx_seq_one_letter_code
_entity_poly.pdbx_strand_id
1 'polypeptide(L)'
;MLFFLGVSGATACDDKTAIRDEAASLSRAVDELREAPNADKASKLKALRALGCNHADTCGFRDQCADAYGEHVKGLEGIAKAKAMDDPFMSASELKKAEEALKAAEEKTAACADRQGALVRQYRLRDLR
;
A
#
# COMPACT_ATOMS: atom_id res chain seq x y z
N MET A 1 -38.77 16.74 39.30
CA MET A 1 -38.30 17.44 38.09
C MET A 1 -37.30 16.54 37.38
N LEU A 2 -37.71 16.10 36.19
CA LEU A 2 -36.97 15.60 35.01
C LEU A 2 -35.66 14.81 35.17
N PHE A 3 -35.79 13.53 34.79
CA PHE A 3 -34.76 12.60 34.32
C PHE A 3 -33.92 13.19 33.18
N PHE A 4 -32.61 12.97 33.20
CA PHE A 4 -31.78 12.90 31.99
C PHE A 4 -30.99 11.60 31.99
N LEU A 5 -31.56 10.59 31.32
CA LEU A 5 -30.86 9.39 30.86
C LEU A 5 -30.24 9.74 29.49
N GLY A 6 -28.95 10.07 29.49
CA GLY A 6 -28.17 10.26 28.27
C GLY A 6 -27.79 8.91 27.66
N VAL A 7 -28.48 8.53 26.60
CA VAL A 7 -28.18 7.36 25.76
C VAL A 7 -26.81 7.55 25.09
N SER A 8 -25.80 6.82 25.56
CA SER A 8 -24.50 6.69 24.90
C SER A 8 -24.56 5.50 23.93
N GLY A 9 -25.04 5.74 22.72
CA GLY A 9 -25.21 4.69 21.69
C GLY A 9 -24.54 4.99 20.34
N ALA A 10 -23.89 6.14 20.16
CA ALA A 10 -23.44 6.61 18.85
C ALA A 10 -22.04 6.11 18.40
N THR A 11 -21.13 5.79 19.32
CA THR A 11 -19.70 5.59 18.98
C THR A 11 -19.42 4.31 18.18
N ALA A 12 -20.12 3.21 18.45
CA ALA A 12 -19.79 1.92 17.85
C ALA A 12 -20.18 1.78 16.35
N CYS A 13 -21.12 2.59 15.85
CA CYS A 13 -21.50 2.61 14.43
C CYS A 13 -20.57 3.53 13.61
N ASP A 14 -20.14 4.65 14.20
CA ASP A 14 -19.24 5.60 13.55
C ASP A 14 -17.85 4.97 13.34
N ASP A 15 -17.33 4.25 14.35
CA ASP A 15 -16.03 3.58 14.24
C ASP A 15 -16.00 2.52 13.14
N LYS A 16 -17.07 1.73 12.98
CA LYS A 16 -17.14 0.69 11.93
C LYS A 16 -17.16 1.27 10.53
N THR A 17 -17.84 2.39 10.35
CA THR A 17 -17.90 3.10 9.07
C THR A 17 -16.55 3.74 8.77
N ALA A 18 -15.92 4.38 9.75
CA ALA A 18 -14.59 4.97 9.61
C ALA A 18 -13.53 3.93 9.21
N ILE A 19 -13.51 2.75 9.85
CA ILE A 19 -12.58 1.67 9.47
C ILE A 19 -12.82 1.22 8.03
N ARG A 20 -14.08 1.08 7.62
CA ARG A 20 -14.44 0.66 6.26
C ARG A 20 -13.96 1.67 5.22
N ASP A 21 -14.15 2.96 5.47
CA ASP A 21 -13.73 4.03 4.57
C ASP A 21 -12.21 4.12 4.47
N GLU A 22 -11.50 3.95 5.60
CA GLU A 22 -10.04 3.84 5.64
C GLU A 22 -9.54 2.65 4.80
N ALA A 23 -10.12 1.46 5.02
CA ALA A 23 -9.80 0.26 4.25
C ALA A 23 -10.07 0.43 2.74
N ALA A 24 -11.17 1.10 2.38
CA ALA A 24 -11.49 1.42 0.99
C ALA A 24 -10.50 2.41 0.36
N SER A 25 -10.09 3.43 1.11
CA SER A 25 -9.10 4.40 0.64
C SER A 25 -7.74 3.74 0.39
N LEU A 26 -7.27 2.94 1.36
CA LEU A 26 -6.00 2.22 1.24
C LEU A 26 -6.04 1.19 0.10
N SER A 27 -7.13 0.42 -0.02
CA SER A 27 -7.30 -0.55 -1.11
C SER A 27 -7.22 0.14 -2.49
N ARG A 28 -7.92 1.26 -2.68
CA ARG A 28 -7.87 2.01 -3.94
C ARG A 28 -6.48 2.55 -4.23
N ALA A 29 -5.79 3.08 -3.24
CA ALA A 29 -4.42 3.58 -3.41
C ALA A 29 -3.43 2.47 -3.81
N VAL A 30 -3.60 1.26 -3.28
CA VAL A 30 -2.81 0.08 -3.68
C VAL A 30 -3.14 -0.33 -5.12
N ASP A 31 -4.41 -0.32 -5.52
CA ASP A 31 -4.80 -0.59 -6.91
C ASP A 31 -4.18 0.44 -7.88
N GLU A 32 -4.29 1.73 -7.56
CA GLU A 32 -3.65 2.81 -8.34
C GLU A 32 -2.14 2.63 -8.45
N LEU A 33 -1.46 2.24 -7.36
CA LEU A 33 -0.02 1.98 -7.37
C LEU A 33 0.34 0.74 -8.22
N ARG A 34 -0.48 -0.31 -8.14
CA ARG A 34 -0.30 -1.53 -8.93
C ARG A 34 -0.41 -1.23 -10.42
N GLU A 35 -1.44 -0.49 -10.81
CA GLU A 35 -1.78 -0.18 -12.21
C GLU A 35 -0.93 0.97 -12.78
N ALA A 36 -0.28 1.77 -11.93
CA ALA A 36 0.54 2.89 -12.36
C ALA A 36 1.70 2.45 -13.28
N PRO A 37 2.03 3.25 -14.31
CA PRO A 37 3.27 3.12 -15.07
C PRO A 37 4.50 3.14 -14.17
N ASN A 38 5.57 2.45 -14.57
CA ASN A 38 6.80 2.34 -13.79
C ASN A 38 7.38 3.71 -13.38
N ALA A 39 7.27 4.72 -14.23
CA ALA A 39 7.72 6.09 -13.94
C ALA A 39 6.94 6.75 -12.79
N ASP A 40 5.67 6.37 -12.58
CA ASP A 40 4.78 6.97 -11.60
C ASP A 40 4.72 6.20 -10.27
N LYS A 41 5.20 4.94 -10.25
CA LYS A 41 5.14 4.06 -9.08
C LYS A 41 5.79 4.68 -7.84
N ALA A 42 6.89 5.41 -7.98
CA ALA A 42 7.53 6.10 -6.86
C ALA A 42 6.62 7.17 -6.23
N SER A 43 5.94 7.96 -7.07
CA SER A 43 5.01 9.00 -6.63
C SER A 43 3.78 8.40 -5.97
N LYS A 44 3.20 7.35 -6.57
CA LYS A 44 2.06 6.61 -6.02
C LYS A 44 2.39 5.91 -4.70
N LEU A 45 3.60 5.38 -4.57
CA LEU A 45 4.08 4.78 -3.33
C LEU A 45 4.20 5.83 -2.22
N LYS A 46 4.69 7.03 -2.54
CA LYS A 46 4.72 8.15 -1.59
C LYS A 46 3.31 8.54 -1.15
N ALA A 47 2.35 8.57 -2.08
CA ALA A 47 0.95 8.83 -1.77
C ALA A 47 0.37 7.77 -0.82
N LEU A 48 0.61 6.47 -1.09
CA LEU A 48 0.17 5.38 -0.20
C LEU A 48 0.76 5.53 1.22
N ARG A 49 2.06 5.83 1.34
CA ARG A 49 2.70 6.05 2.65
C ARG A 49 2.17 7.26 3.40
N ALA A 50 1.72 8.28 2.67
CA ALA A 50 1.15 9.49 3.25
C ALA A 50 -0.30 9.30 3.72
N LEU A 51 -0.98 8.22 3.32
CA LEU A 51 -2.32 7.93 3.81
C LEU A 51 -2.27 7.59 5.30
N GLY A 52 -3.04 8.36 6.07
CA GLY A 52 -3.30 8.09 7.47
C GLY A 52 -4.00 6.75 7.64
N CYS A 53 -3.70 6.10 8.76
CA CYS A 53 -4.42 4.92 9.21
C CYS A 53 -4.58 5.04 10.73
N ASN A 54 -5.73 4.64 11.25
CA ASN A 54 -6.03 4.72 12.68
C ASN A 54 -6.18 3.35 13.32
N HIS A 55 -6.39 2.30 12.51
CA HIS A 55 -6.63 0.95 12.99
C HIS A 55 -5.46 0.04 12.66
N ALA A 56 -5.09 -0.82 13.61
CA ALA A 56 -3.92 -1.69 13.49
C ALA A 56 -3.97 -2.57 12.23
N ASP A 57 -5.15 -3.08 11.88
CA ASP A 57 -5.35 -3.94 10.70
C ASP A 57 -5.07 -3.20 9.37
N THR A 58 -5.60 -1.99 9.22
CA THR A 58 -5.45 -1.15 8.03
C THR A 58 -4.07 -0.50 7.96
N CYS A 59 -3.49 -0.12 9.10
CA CYS A 59 -2.08 0.29 9.19
C CYS A 59 -1.13 -0.83 8.76
N GLY A 60 -1.31 -2.04 9.30
CA GLY A 60 -0.51 -3.19 8.92
C GLY A 60 -0.64 -3.53 7.43
N PHE A 61 -1.84 -3.40 6.87
CA PHE A 61 -2.04 -3.52 5.42
C PHE A 61 -1.28 -2.47 4.62
N ARG A 62 -1.40 -1.18 4.99
CA ARG A 62 -0.69 -0.09 4.33
C ARG A 62 0.82 -0.33 4.33
N ASP A 63 1.38 -0.63 5.50
CA ASP A 63 2.82 -0.77 5.69
C ASP A 63 3.37 -1.97 4.91
N GLN A 64 2.70 -3.12 4.99
CA GLN A 64 3.06 -4.31 4.21
C GLN A 64 3.07 -4.03 2.71
N CYS A 65 2.05 -3.34 2.19
CA CYS A 65 2.00 -2.99 0.78
C CYS A 65 3.02 -1.91 0.40
N ALA A 66 3.27 -0.94 1.26
CA ALA A 66 4.28 0.10 1.03
C ALA A 66 5.71 -0.47 1.04
N ASP A 67 5.97 -1.52 1.81
CA ASP A 67 7.25 -2.24 1.79
C ASP A 67 7.39 -3.08 0.52
N ALA A 68 6.33 -3.78 0.13
CA ALA A 68 6.30 -4.58 -1.09
C ALA A 68 6.61 -3.73 -2.35
N TYR A 69 5.85 -2.65 -2.54
CA TYR A 69 6.08 -1.74 -3.65
C TYR A 69 7.33 -0.88 -3.46
N GLY A 70 7.83 -0.73 -2.23
CA GLY A 70 9.14 -0.14 -1.95
C GLY A 70 10.27 -0.92 -2.60
N GLU A 71 10.28 -2.25 -2.48
CA GLU A 71 11.27 -3.09 -3.17
C GLU A 71 11.12 -3.01 -4.70
N HIS A 72 9.89 -2.96 -5.19
CA HIS A 72 9.64 -2.81 -6.63
C HIS A 72 10.23 -1.50 -7.17
N VAL A 73 9.96 -0.37 -6.49
CA VAL A 73 10.46 0.94 -6.89
C VAL A 73 11.99 0.99 -6.82
N LYS A 74 12.62 0.42 -5.77
CA LYS A 74 14.09 0.31 -5.69
C LYS A 74 14.67 -0.45 -6.89
N GLY A 75 14.01 -1.52 -7.32
CA GLY A 75 14.41 -2.26 -8.52
C GLY A 75 14.34 -1.41 -9.79
N LEU A 76 13.25 -0.67 -9.99
CA LEU A 76 13.11 0.23 -11.13
C LEU A 76 14.14 1.36 -11.13
N GLU A 77 14.41 1.95 -9.97
CA GLU A 77 15.44 2.97 -9.79
C GLU A 77 16.84 2.43 -10.07
N GLY A 78 17.15 1.20 -9.61
CA GLY A 78 18.42 0.53 -9.89
C GLY A 78 18.64 0.29 -11.39
N ILE A 79 17.61 -0.13 -12.12
CA ILE A 79 17.66 -0.27 -13.58
C ILE A 79 17.90 1.09 -14.27
N ALA A 80 17.16 2.13 -13.86
CA ALA A 80 17.32 3.47 -14.43
C ALA A 80 18.73 4.01 -14.18
N LYS A 81 19.26 3.80 -12.97
CA LYS A 81 20.61 4.21 -12.58
C LYS A 81 21.67 3.45 -13.36
N ALA A 82 21.54 2.14 -13.53
CA ALA A 82 22.47 1.34 -14.33
C ALA A 82 22.51 1.77 -15.81
N LYS A 83 21.37 2.16 -16.38
CA LYS A 83 21.28 2.70 -17.75
C LYS A 83 21.97 4.05 -17.92
N ALA A 84 22.06 4.83 -16.86
CA ALA A 84 22.71 6.14 -16.87
C ALA A 84 24.23 6.06 -16.61
N MET A 85 24.78 4.87 -16.38
CA MET A 85 26.21 4.66 -16.14
C MET A 85 26.94 4.32 -17.43
N ASP A 86 28.07 4.99 -17.67
CA ASP A 86 28.99 4.66 -18.76
C ASP A 86 29.94 3.50 -18.40
N ASP A 87 30.20 3.29 -17.11
CA ASP A 87 31.08 2.24 -16.63
C ASP A 87 30.36 0.86 -16.61
N PRO A 88 30.82 -0.14 -17.37
CA PRO A 88 30.14 -1.43 -17.47
C PRO A 88 30.13 -2.23 -16.17
N PHE A 89 31.15 -2.08 -15.33
CA PHE A 89 31.25 -2.81 -14.06
C PHE A 89 30.25 -2.24 -13.05
N MET A 90 30.16 -0.92 -12.94
CA MET A 90 29.19 -0.23 -12.10
C MET A 90 27.76 -0.50 -12.58
N SER A 91 27.51 -0.46 -13.89
CA SER A 91 26.22 -0.78 -14.48
C SER A 91 25.77 -2.21 -14.13
N ALA A 92 26.67 -3.20 -14.31
CA ALA A 92 26.37 -4.59 -13.96
C ALA A 92 26.10 -4.80 -12.46
N SER A 93 26.84 -4.10 -11.60
CA SER A 93 26.62 -4.14 -10.15
C SER A 93 25.23 -3.62 -9.75
N GLU A 94 24.79 -2.49 -10.34
CA GLU A 94 23.47 -1.93 -10.05
C GLU A 94 22.34 -2.76 -10.65
N LEU A 95 22.51 -3.35 -11.83
CA LEU A 95 21.54 -4.29 -12.39
C LEU A 95 21.32 -5.50 -11.48
N LYS A 96 22.40 -6.07 -10.93
CA LYS A 96 22.28 -7.19 -9.99
C LYS A 96 21.45 -6.82 -8.75
N LYS A 97 21.71 -5.65 -8.15
CA LYS A 97 20.92 -5.16 -7.00
C LYS A 97 19.47 -4.93 -7.38
N ALA A 98 19.22 -4.41 -8.58
CA ALA A 98 17.87 -4.19 -9.07
C ALA A 98 17.10 -5.50 -9.27
N GLU A 99 17.74 -6.53 -9.82
CA GLU A 99 17.18 -7.87 -9.97
C GLU A 99 16.82 -8.49 -8.61
N GLU A 100 17.71 -8.38 -7.63
CA GLU A 100 17.45 -8.84 -6.26
C GLU A 100 16.24 -8.13 -5.63
N ALA A 101 16.13 -6.81 -5.81
CA ALA A 101 15.00 -6.02 -5.33
C ALA A 101 13.68 -6.40 -6.03
N LEU A 102 13.69 -6.59 -7.35
CA LEU A 102 12.50 -7.00 -8.10
C LEU A 102 12.04 -8.42 -7.70
N LYS A 103 13.00 -9.34 -7.47
CA LYS A 103 12.69 -10.68 -6.97
C LYS A 103 12.08 -10.64 -5.57
N ALA A 104 12.62 -9.83 -4.67
CA ALA A 104 12.03 -9.62 -3.34
C ALA A 104 10.64 -8.96 -3.42
N ALA A 105 10.43 -8.07 -4.40
CA ALA A 105 9.15 -7.43 -4.62
C ALA A 105 8.07 -8.39 -5.11
N GLU A 106 8.41 -9.40 -5.92
CA GLU A 106 7.45 -10.39 -6.44
C GLU A 106 6.68 -11.08 -5.31
N GLU A 107 7.41 -11.69 -4.38
CA GLU A 107 6.81 -12.39 -3.23
C GLU A 107 6.00 -11.42 -2.35
N LYS A 108 6.57 -10.24 -2.05
CA LYS A 108 5.91 -9.27 -1.18
C LYS A 108 4.66 -8.65 -1.80
N THR A 109 4.67 -8.41 -3.11
CA THR A 109 3.51 -7.82 -3.82
C THR A 109 2.38 -8.83 -3.98
N ALA A 110 2.69 -10.13 -4.15
CA ALA A 110 1.71 -11.20 -4.05
C ALA A 110 1.07 -11.23 -2.65
N ALA A 111 1.87 -11.20 -1.59
CA ALA A 111 1.37 -11.16 -0.21
C ALA A 111 0.52 -9.90 0.07
N CYS A 112 0.89 -8.75 -0.48
CA CYS A 112 0.08 -7.52 -0.42
C CYS A 112 -1.27 -7.71 -1.14
N ALA A 113 -1.31 -8.33 -2.32
CA ALA A 113 -2.55 -8.60 -3.06
C ALA A 113 -3.48 -9.55 -2.28
N ASP A 114 -2.92 -10.61 -1.67
CA ASP A 114 -3.69 -11.52 -0.82
C ASP A 114 -4.29 -10.80 0.40
N ARG A 115 -3.47 -9.96 1.04
CA ARG A 115 -3.91 -9.15 2.19
C ARG A 115 -4.99 -8.15 1.79
N GLN A 116 -4.87 -7.51 0.63
CA GLN A 116 -5.90 -6.63 0.09
C GLN A 116 -7.20 -7.40 -0.15
N GLY A 117 -7.12 -8.60 -0.74
CA GLY A 117 -8.28 -9.47 -0.93
C GLY A 117 -8.96 -9.84 0.40
N ALA A 118 -8.17 -10.13 1.44
CA ALA A 118 -8.70 -10.40 2.77
C ALA A 118 -9.37 -9.15 3.38
N LEU A 119 -8.75 -7.97 3.26
CA LEU A 119 -9.28 -6.70 3.72
C LEU A 119 -10.62 -6.36 3.06
N VAL A 120 -10.70 -6.49 1.72
CA VAL A 120 -11.92 -6.27 0.93
C VAL A 120 -13.06 -7.17 1.38
N ARG A 121 -12.76 -8.44 1.70
CA ARG A 121 -13.76 -9.39 2.22
C ARG A 121 -14.20 -9.04 3.65
N GLN A 122 -13.24 -8.74 4.53
CA GLN A 122 -13.47 -8.41 5.94
C GLN A 122 -14.40 -7.19 6.08
N TYR A 123 -14.14 -6.14 5.31
CA TYR A 123 -14.91 -4.88 5.38
C TYR A 123 -16.02 -4.76 4.34
N ARG A 124 -16.26 -5.82 3.56
CA ARG A 124 -17.30 -5.88 2.52
C ARG A 124 -17.24 -4.69 1.55
N LEU A 125 -16.05 -4.42 1.02
CA LEU A 125 -15.79 -3.26 0.14
C LEU A 125 -16.34 -3.41 -1.30
N ARG A 126 -17.20 -4.40 -1.57
CA ARG A 126 -17.66 -4.76 -2.93
C ARG A 126 -18.54 -3.70 -3.60
N ASP A 127 -19.12 -2.80 -2.82
CA ASP A 127 -20.07 -1.79 -3.30
C ASP A 127 -19.42 -0.44 -3.64
N LEU A 128 -18.09 -0.31 -3.49
CA LEU A 128 -17.34 0.95 -3.64
C LEU A 128 -16.50 1.00 -4.92
N ARG A 129 -16.73 0.06 -5.85
CA ARG A 129 -15.96 -0.11 -7.08
C ARG A 129 -16.66 0.52 -8.27
#